data_AF-A0A832TQ41-F1
#
_entry.id   AF-A0A832TQ41-F1
#
_cell.length_a   1.000
_cell.length_b   1.000
_cell.length_c   1.000
_cell.angle_alpha   90.00
_cell.angle_beta   90.00
_cell.angle_gamma   90.00
#
_symmetry.space_group_name_H-M   'P 1'
#
loop_
_entity.id
_entity.type
_entity.pdbx_description
1 polymer ?
#
loop_
_entity_poly.entity_id
_entity_poly.type
_entity_poly.pdbx_seq_one_letter_code
_entity_poly.pdbx_strand_id
1 'polypeptide(L)'
;MKSNTISAGDNVSENKEKPSPEPLDLEALYHRYGIERSHADNVARNVLELFDILAPFHGLGSEFRKLVEIAALVHDSGVTTDLENHHKAGRDILLLHPPANLPEKLWQVVAWTAFLHKKKIGEKKLRKLSEKEFGNMPEDLQALTLKVAAL
;
A
#
# COMPACT_ATOMS: atom_id res chain seq x y z
N MET A 1 -9.55 40.74 45.11
CA MET A 1 -10.50 40.72 43.97
C MET A 1 -9.68 40.51 42.71
N LYS A 2 -9.66 39.29 42.14
CA LYS A 2 -10.22 38.94 40.81
C LYS A 2 -9.84 39.98 39.74
N SER A 3 -9.07 39.63 38.71
CA SER A 3 -9.56 38.70 37.67
C SER A 3 -8.45 37.96 36.93
N ASN A 4 -8.80 36.71 36.63
CA ASN A 4 -8.15 35.75 35.77
C ASN A 4 -8.74 35.89 34.36
N THR A 5 -7.93 35.93 33.30
CA THR A 5 -8.37 35.53 31.94
C THR A 5 -7.17 34.98 31.19
N ILE A 6 -7.10 33.65 31.16
CA ILE A 6 -6.30 32.84 30.24
C ILE A 6 -7.07 32.85 28.91
N SER A 7 -6.47 33.40 27.86
CA SER A 7 -6.99 33.24 26.50
C SER A 7 -6.49 31.89 25.98
N ALA A 8 -7.43 30.97 25.83
CA ALA A 8 -7.24 29.75 25.06
C ALA A 8 -6.88 30.13 23.62
N GLY A 9 -5.74 29.64 23.14
CA GLY A 9 -5.43 29.61 21.71
C GLY A 9 -6.04 28.34 21.14
N ASP A 10 -6.94 28.51 20.19
CA ASP A 10 -7.70 27.46 19.53
C ASP A 10 -6.78 26.40 18.90
N ASN A 11 -6.74 25.21 19.49
CA ASN A 11 -6.34 23.99 18.79
C ASN A 11 -7.49 23.59 17.88
N VAL A 12 -7.58 24.22 16.71
CA VAL A 12 -8.37 23.70 15.60
C VAL A 12 -7.59 22.51 15.06
N SER A 13 -7.84 21.34 15.64
CA SER A 13 -7.53 20.07 14.96
C SER A 13 -8.35 20.05 13.68
N GLU A 14 -7.72 20.44 12.56
CA GLU A 14 -8.25 20.25 11.21
C GLU A 14 -8.56 18.77 11.05
N ASN A 15 -9.82 18.42 11.27
CA ASN A 15 -10.37 17.13 10.92
C ASN A 15 -10.56 17.15 9.39
N LYS A 16 -9.46 17.10 8.63
CA LYS A 16 -9.52 16.93 7.18
C LYS A 16 -10.05 15.52 6.93
N GLU A 17 -11.32 15.46 6.57
CA GLU A 17 -11.98 14.23 6.13
C GLU A 17 -11.11 13.61 5.03
N LYS A 18 -10.65 12.37 5.26
CA LYS A 18 -9.82 11.70 4.26
C LYS A 18 -10.66 11.50 3.00
N PRO A 19 -10.14 11.83 1.81
CA PRO A 19 -10.87 11.60 0.58
C PRO A 19 -11.22 10.12 0.45
N SER A 20 -12.43 9.84 -0.02
CA SER A 20 -12.86 8.48 -0.37
C SER A 20 -11.99 7.92 -1.49
N PRO A 21 -11.69 6.61 -1.51
CA PRO A 21 -10.95 6.01 -2.61
C PRO A 21 -11.66 6.19 -3.97
N GLU A 22 -10.89 6.52 -5.00
CA GLU A 22 -11.30 6.72 -6.39
C GLU A 22 -10.58 5.68 -7.28
N PRO A 23 -11.13 4.47 -7.46
CA PRO A 23 -10.45 3.40 -8.17
C PRO A 23 -10.16 3.77 -9.63
N LEU A 24 -8.96 3.43 -10.10
CA LEU A 24 -8.51 3.66 -11.47
C LEU A 24 -8.12 2.33 -12.13
N ASP A 25 -8.34 2.20 -13.43
CA ASP A 25 -7.77 1.08 -14.18
C ASP A 25 -6.23 1.21 -14.29
N LEU A 26 -5.57 0.12 -14.67
CA LEU A 26 -4.10 0.08 -14.73
C LEU A 26 -3.52 1.08 -15.73
N GLU A 27 -4.16 1.31 -16.88
CA GLU A 27 -3.65 2.24 -17.89
C GLU A 27 -3.74 3.69 -17.40
N ALA A 28 -4.83 4.05 -16.70
CA ALA A 28 -4.97 5.33 -16.03
C ALA A 28 -3.94 5.51 -14.91
N LEU A 29 -3.64 4.47 -14.12
CA LEU A 29 -2.58 4.50 -13.12
C LEU A 29 -1.20 4.71 -13.76
N TYR A 30 -0.89 3.98 -14.83
CA TYR A 30 0.37 4.11 -15.55
C TYR A 30 0.56 5.51 -16.10
N HIS A 31 -0.48 6.06 -16.73
CA HIS A 31 -0.43 7.40 -17.28
C HIS A 31 -0.33 8.48 -16.19
N ARG A 32 -1.19 8.40 -15.17
CA ARG A 32 -1.31 9.44 -14.14
C ARG A 32 -0.09 9.51 -13.22
N TYR A 33 0.50 8.36 -12.88
CA TYR A 33 1.63 8.26 -11.97
C TYR A 33 2.96 7.95 -12.67
N GLY A 34 2.97 7.88 -13.99
CA GLY A 34 4.18 7.64 -14.79
C GLY A 34 4.87 6.32 -14.45
N ILE A 35 4.09 5.26 -14.24
CA ILE A 35 4.63 3.92 -14.00
C ILE A 35 5.29 3.42 -15.28
N GLU A 36 6.55 3.01 -15.21
CA GLU A 36 7.27 2.48 -16.37
C GLU A 36 6.77 1.06 -16.68
N ARG A 37 5.97 0.95 -17.74
CA ARG A 37 5.23 -0.28 -18.07
C ARG A 37 6.14 -1.47 -18.32
N SER A 38 7.27 -1.28 -19.01
CA SER A 38 8.19 -2.38 -19.31
C SER A 38 8.82 -2.94 -18.03
N HIS A 39 9.22 -2.07 -17.11
CA HIS A 39 9.72 -2.45 -15.79
C HIS A 39 8.65 -3.16 -14.98
N ALA A 40 7.44 -2.60 -14.89
CA ALA A 40 6.32 -3.20 -14.18
C ALA A 40 5.98 -4.61 -14.70
N ASP A 41 5.90 -4.77 -16.03
CA ASP A 41 5.63 -6.06 -16.67
C ASP A 41 6.75 -7.08 -16.40
N ASN A 42 8.01 -6.63 -16.34
CA ASN A 42 9.14 -7.48 -15.97
C ASN A 42 9.07 -7.95 -14.51
N VAL A 43 8.77 -7.05 -13.58
CA VAL A 43 8.61 -7.39 -12.16
C VAL A 43 7.43 -8.33 -11.96
N ALA A 44 6.28 -8.07 -12.58
CA ALA A 44 5.10 -8.92 -12.48
C ALA A 44 5.37 -10.34 -12.97
N ARG A 45 6.09 -10.50 -14.09
CA ARG A 45 6.49 -11.83 -14.58
C ARG A 45 7.34 -12.59 -13.57
N ASN A 46 8.37 -11.94 -13.02
CA ASN A 46 9.29 -12.56 -12.06
C ASN A 46 8.56 -12.93 -10.76
N VAL A 47 7.72 -12.04 -10.24
CA VAL A 47 6.94 -12.28 -9.03
C VAL A 47 5.95 -13.43 -9.23
N LEU A 48 5.33 -13.54 -10.41
CA LEU A 48 4.44 -14.66 -10.72
C LEU A 48 5.19 -15.99 -10.80
N GLU A 49 6.40 -16.01 -11.36
CA GLU A 49 7.25 -17.20 -11.34
C GLU A 49 7.63 -17.59 -9.90
N LEU A 50 8.00 -16.61 -9.06
CA LEU A 50 8.28 -16.84 -7.64
C LEU A 50 7.05 -17.33 -6.88
N PHE A 51 5.86 -16.79 -7.16
CA PHE A 51 4.59 -17.26 -6.60
C PHE A 51 4.37 -18.75 -6.93
N ASP A 52 4.59 -19.14 -8.18
CA ASP A 52 4.36 -20.52 -8.60
C ASP A 52 5.44 -21.47 -7.98
N ILE A 53 6.71 -21.05 -7.92
CA ILE A 53 7.82 -21.85 -7.37
C ILE A 53 7.74 -21.98 -5.83
N LEU A 54 7.36 -20.91 -5.14
CA LEU A 54 7.37 -20.84 -3.67
C LEU A 54 6.02 -21.21 -3.05
N ALA A 55 5.07 -21.74 -3.83
CA ALA A 55 3.74 -22.15 -3.36
C ALA A 55 3.75 -22.97 -2.04
N PRO A 56 4.66 -23.95 -1.84
CA PRO A 56 4.74 -24.71 -0.58
C PRO A 56 5.13 -23.86 0.64
N PHE A 57 5.77 -22.71 0.44
CA PHE A 57 6.30 -21.86 1.51
C PHE A 57 5.36 -20.72 1.90
N HIS A 58 4.77 -20.01 0.94
CA HIS A 58 3.87 -18.90 1.27
C HIS A 58 2.44 -19.35 1.55
N GLY A 59 2.01 -20.50 1.01
CA GLY A 59 0.68 -21.07 1.25
C GLY A 59 -0.45 -20.14 0.82
N LEU A 60 -0.27 -19.41 -0.29
CA LEU A 60 -1.33 -18.61 -0.92
C LEU A 60 -1.97 -19.48 -2.01
N GLY A 61 -3.31 -19.53 -2.03
CA GLY A 61 -4.04 -20.20 -3.10
C GLY A 61 -4.00 -19.40 -4.40
N SER A 62 -4.35 -20.07 -5.51
CA SER A 62 -4.35 -19.49 -6.86
C SER A 62 -5.25 -18.25 -7.00
N GLU A 63 -6.26 -18.10 -6.12
CA GLU A 63 -7.13 -16.93 -6.07
C GLU A 63 -6.38 -15.62 -5.77
N PHE A 64 -5.22 -15.68 -5.14
CA PHE A 64 -4.39 -14.50 -4.85
C PHE A 64 -3.36 -14.20 -5.94
N ARG A 65 -3.23 -15.05 -6.97
CA ARG A 65 -2.26 -14.85 -8.05
C ARG A 65 -2.48 -13.52 -8.79
N LYS A 66 -3.75 -13.12 -8.99
CA LYS A 66 -4.10 -11.84 -9.62
C LYS A 66 -3.76 -10.64 -8.74
N LEU A 67 -3.93 -10.77 -7.42
CA LEU A 67 -3.54 -9.74 -6.46
C LEU A 67 -2.03 -9.50 -6.50
N VAL A 68 -1.24 -10.58 -6.50
CA VAL A 68 0.21 -10.53 -6.56
C VAL A 68 0.69 -9.88 -7.87
N GLU A 69 0.10 -10.26 -9.01
CA GLU A 69 0.38 -9.63 -10.30
C GLU A 69 0.11 -8.11 -10.25
N ILE A 70 -1.08 -7.70 -9.81
CA ILE A 70 -1.45 -6.28 -9.76
C ILE A 70 -0.55 -5.51 -8.80
N ALA A 71 -0.24 -6.07 -7.62
CA ALA A 71 0.66 -5.43 -6.67
C ALA A 71 2.04 -5.17 -7.26
N ALA A 72 2.59 -6.13 -8.02
CA ALA A 72 3.85 -5.97 -8.73
C ALA A 72 3.77 -4.89 -9.83
N LEU A 73 2.68 -4.86 -10.59
CA LEU A 73 2.48 -3.86 -11.66
C LEU A 73 2.44 -2.42 -11.15
N VAL A 74 1.96 -2.20 -9.92
CA VAL A 74 1.76 -0.85 -9.37
C VAL A 74 2.71 -0.50 -8.21
N HIS A 75 3.67 -1.38 -7.88
CA HIS A 75 4.50 -1.22 -6.66
C HIS A 75 5.27 0.11 -6.60
N ASP A 76 5.68 0.62 -7.77
CA ASP A 76 6.47 1.83 -7.94
C ASP A 76 5.64 3.08 -8.30
N SER A 77 4.33 3.06 -8.04
CA SER A 77 3.44 4.22 -8.27
C SER A 77 3.93 5.54 -7.65
N GLY A 78 4.77 5.47 -6.61
CA GLY A 78 5.31 6.64 -5.93
C GLY A 78 6.60 7.23 -6.51
N VAL A 79 7.26 6.56 -7.46
CA VAL A 79 8.61 6.95 -7.95
C VAL A 79 8.64 8.36 -8.54
N THR A 80 7.63 8.71 -9.34
CA THR A 80 7.53 10.04 -9.98
C THR A 80 7.14 11.14 -8.99
N THR A 81 6.48 10.79 -7.90
CA THR A 81 5.99 11.73 -6.88
C THR A 81 7.07 12.08 -5.86
N ASP A 82 7.77 11.07 -5.35
CA ASP A 82 8.90 11.25 -4.42
C ASP A 82 9.87 10.07 -4.57
N LEU A 83 10.97 10.27 -5.28
CA LEU A 83 11.97 9.22 -5.50
C LEU A 83 12.58 8.68 -4.20
N GLU A 84 12.79 9.53 -3.20
CA GLU A 84 13.41 9.16 -1.92
C GLU A 84 12.43 8.39 -1.02
N ASN A 85 11.17 8.78 -1.00
CA ASN A 85 10.12 8.14 -0.22
C ASN A 85 9.05 7.42 -1.06
N HIS A 86 9.40 6.90 -2.24
CA HIS A 86 8.45 6.32 -3.21
C HIS A 86 7.54 5.24 -2.61
N HIS A 87 8.05 4.37 -1.73
CA HIS A 87 7.21 3.43 -0.96
C HIS A 87 6.06 4.09 -0.16
N LYS A 88 6.29 5.26 0.46
CA LYS A 88 5.22 6.00 1.17
C LYS A 88 4.28 6.68 0.18
N ALA A 89 4.84 7.38 -0.81
CA ALA A 89 4.06 8.05 -1.84
C ALA A 89 3.18 7.06 -2.61
N GLY A 90 3.72 5.90 -2.96
CA GLY A 90 3.02 4.82 -3.65
C GLY A 90 1.89 4.24 -2.80
N ARG A 91 2.10 4.02 -1.50
CA ARG A 91 1.03 3.64 -0.58
C ARG A 91 -0.09 4.69 -0.58
N ASP A 92 0.26 5.96 -0.42
CA ASP A 92 -0.73 7.04 -0.31
C ASP A 92 -1.52 7.21 -1.62
N ILE A 93 -0.83 7.08 -2.76
CA ILE A 93 -1.45 7.02 -4.10
C ILE A 93 -2.41 5.84 -4.20
N LEU A 94 -2.01 4.64 -3.79
CA LEU A 94 -2.83 3.44 -3.93
C LEU A 94 -3.98 3.36 -2.90
N LEU A 95 -3.90 4.10 -1.79
CA LEU A 95 -5.04 4.30 -0.89
C LEU A 95 -6.07 5.26 -1.50
N LEU A 96 -5.61 6.29 -2.22
CA LEU A 96 -6.50 7.25 -2.88
C LEU A 96 -7.04 6.72 -4.21
N HIS A 97 -6.21 6.06 -5.01
CA HIS A 97 -6.50 5.55 -6.34
C HIS A 97 -6.14 4.07 -6.45
N PRO A 98 -6.93 3.20 -5.80
CA PRO A 98 -6.66 1.78 -5.86
C PRO A 98 -6.91 1.19 -7.25
N PRO A 99 -6.27 0.06 -7.61
CA PRO A 99 -6.52 -0.59 -8.89
C PRO A 99 -7.97 -1.11 -8.97
N ALA A 100 -8.74 -0.61 -9.93
CA ALA A 100 -10.14 -1.01 -10.19
C ALA A 100 -10.28 -2.50 -10.56
N ASN A 101 -9.17 -3.13 -10.97
CA ASN A 101 -9.08 -4.55 -11.29
C ASN A 101 -9.06 -5.48 -10.05
N LEU A 102 -9.19 -4.92 -8.84
CA LEU A 102 -9.27 -5.67 -7.59
C LEU A 102 -10.56 -5.35 -6.82
N PRO A 103 -11.10 -6.32 -6.07
CA PRO A 103 -12.20 -6.05 -5.14
C PRO A 103 -11.74 -5.11 -4.03
N GLU A 104 -12.66 -4.26 -3.57
CA GLU A 104 -12.40 -3.21 -2.56
C GLU A 104 -11.67 -3.71 -1.31
N LYS A 105 -12.03 -4.91 -0.83
CA LYS A 105 -11.38 -5.54 0.33
C LYS A 105 -9.87 -5.74 0.18
N LEU A 106 -9.33 -5.73 -1.04
CA LEU A 106 -7.91 -5.93 -1.34
C LEU A 106 -7.14 -4.63 -1.63
N TRP A 107 -7.81 -3.48 -1.69
CA TRP A 107 -7.16 -2.20 -1.98
C TRP A 107 -6.09 -1.84 -0.95
N GLN A 108 -6.40 -2.02 0.33
CA GLN A 108 -5.43 -1.80 1.40
C GLN A 108 -4.24 -2.75 1.31
N VAL A 109 -4.46 -4.01 0.87
CA VAL A 109 -3.39 -4.99 0.71
C VAL A 109 -2.36 -4.49 -0.31
N VAL A 110 -2.81 -4.04 -1.49
CA VAL A 110 -1.92 -3.51 -2.53
C VAL A 110 -1.17 -2.26 -2.07
N ALA A 111 -1.85 -1.32 -1.43
CA ALA A 111 -1.22 -0.10 -0.93
C ALA A 111 -0.12 -0.39 0.09
N TRP A 112 -0.36 -1.31 1.02
CA TRP A 112 0.64 -1.68 2.03
C TRP A 112 1.74 -2.59 1.47
N THR A 113 1.47 -3.42 0.46
CA THR A 113 2.52 -4.12 -0.28
C THR A 113 3.49 -3.11 -0.93
N ALA A 114 2.98 -2.06 -1.57
CA ALA A 114 3.81 -0.98 -2.10
C ALA A 114 4.57 -0.21 -1.00
N PHE A 115 4.05 -0.10 0.22
CA PHE A 115 4.80 0.47 1.34
C PHE A 115 5.97 -0.42 1.80
N LEU A 116 5.78 -1.74 1.76
CA LEU A 116 6.68 -2.72 2.38
C LEU A 116 7.83 -3.16 1.48
N HIS A 117 7.78 -2.91 0.17
CA HIS A 117 8.84 -3.32 -0.76
C HIS A 117 10.21 -2.69 -0.46
N LYS A 118 10.25 -1.57 0.28
CA LYS A 118 11.49 -0.86 0.63
C LYS A 118 11.99 -1.21 2.04
N LYS A 119 13.23 -1.73 2.08
CA LYS A 119 14.01 -2.13 3.28
C LYS A 119 13.46 -3.36 3.99
N LYS A 120 14.39 -4.19 4.49
CA LYS A 120 14.09 -5.38 5.31
C LYS A 120 13.08 -5.08 6.42
N ILE A 121 12.03 -5.88 6.47
CA ILE A 121 11.04 -5.86 7.53
C ILE A 121 11.49 -6.83 8.63
N GLY A 122 11.84 -6.29 9.80
CA GLY A 122 12.15 -7.08 10.99
C GLY A 122 11.10 -6.87 12.09
N GLU A 123 11.16 -7.66 13.15
CA GLU A 123 10.16 -7.66 14.23
C GLU A 123 9.87 -6.26 14.81
N LYS A 124 10.91 -5.46 15.03
CA LYS A 124 10.76 -4.08 15.53
C LYS A 124 9.93 -3.20 14.59
N LYS A 125 10.09 -3.38 13.28
CA LYS A 125 9.34 -2.61 12.26
C LYS A 125 7.90 -3.14 12.17
N LEU A 126 7.69 -4.45 12.29
CA LEU A 126 6.35 -5.06 12.33
C LEU A 126 5.53 -4.56 13.52
N ARG A 127 6.11 -4.52 14.73
CA ARG A 127 5.43 -3.95 15.92
C ARG A 127 5.03 -2.49 15.71
N LYS A 128 5.89 -1.69 15.09
CA LYS A 128 5.57 -0.29 14.74
C LYS A 128 4.54 -0.15 13.63
N LEU A 129 4.40 -1.15 12.75
CA LEU A 129 3.37 -1.18 11.71
C LEU A 129 2.00 -1.48 12.33
N SER A 130 1.92 -2.41 13.28
CA SER A 130 0.67 -2.73 13.99
C SER A 130 0.15 -1.58 14.87
N GLU A 131 1.00 -0.62 15.23
CA GLU A 131 0.60 0.61 15.95
C GLU A 131 0.09 1.72 15.01
N LYS A 132 0.05 1.48 13.69
CA LYS A 132 -0.37 2.45 12.67
C LYS A 132 -1.65 1.99 11.98
N GLU A 133 -2.03 2.72 10.93
CA GLU A 133 -3.16 2.38 10.05
C GLU A 133 -3.14 0.93 9.53
N PHE A 134 -1.95 0.32 9.34
CA PHE A 134 -1.83 -1.08 8.98
C PHE A 134 -2.45 -2.02 10.03
N GLY A 135 -2.26 -1.72 11.33
CA GLY A 135 -2.83 -2.51 12.42
C GLY A 135 -4.35 -2.42 12.53
N ASN A 136 -4.98 -1.44 11.87
CA ASN A 136 -6.44 -1.31 11.82
C ASN A 136 -7.08 -2.22 10.76
N MET A 137 -6.28 -2.85 9.89
CA MET A 137 -6.77 -3.84 8.92
C MET A 137 -7.20 -5.12 9.65
N PRO A 138 -8.20 -5.85 9.12
CA PRO A 138 -8.46 -7.23 9.54
C PRO A 138 -7.20 -8.10 9.55
N GLU A 139 -7.05 -8.97 10.56
CA GLU A 139 -5.82 -9.76 10.76
C GLU A 139 -5.48 -10.65 9.57
N ASP A 140 -6.48 -11.20 8.90
CA ASP A 140 -6.33 -12.00 7.67
C ASP A 140 -5.77 -11.16 6.52
N LEU A 141 -6.20 -9.90 6.39
CA LEU A 141 -5.67 -8.97 5.39
C LEU A 141 -4.26 -8.47 5.75
N GLN A 142 -3.93 -8.31 7.04
CA GLN A 142 -2.56 -8.02 7.48
C GLN A 142 -1.63 -9.20 7.12
N ALA A 143 -2.03 -10.43 7.44
CA ALA A 143 -1.27 -11.63 7.13
C ALA A 143 -1.11 -11.83 5.61
N LEU A 144 -2.18 -11.61 4.83
CA LEU A 144 -2.13 -11.63 3.38
C LEU A 144 -1.14 -10.59 2.84
N THR A 145 -1.19 -9.36 3.35
CA THR A 145 -0.27 -8.30 2.93
C THR A 145 1.19 -8.68 3.16
N LEU A 146 1.52 -9.23 4.33
CA LEU A 146 2.88 -9.64 4.64
C LEU A 146 3.37 -10.78 3.73
N LYS A 147 2.48 -11.71 3.36
CA LYS A 147 2.81 -12.78 2.40
C LYS A 147 3.02 -12.23 1.00
N VAL A 148 2.12 -11.36 0.52
CA VAL A 148 2.22 -10.75 -0.82
C VAL A 148 3.46 -9.86 -0.92
N ALA A 149 3.80 -9.11 0.14
CA ALA A 149 4.99 -8.26 0.16
C ALA A 149 6.32 -9.02 0.33
N ALA A 150 6.28 -10.31 0.63
CA ALA A 150 7.47 -11.17 0.75
C ALA A 150 7.82 -11.90 -0.56
N LEU A 151 6.94 -11.82 -1.57
CA LEU A 151 7.17 -12.29 -2.93
C LEU A 151 7.80 -11.17 -3.77
#